data_AF-A0AAP3BGJ7-F1
#
_entry.id   AF-A0AAP3BGJ7-F1
#
_cell.length_a   1.000
_cell.length_b   1.000
_cell.length_c   1.000
_cell.angle_alpha   90.00
_cell.angle_beta   90.00
_cell.angle_gamma   90.00
#
_symmetry.space_group_name_H-M   'P 1'
#
loop_
_entity.id
_entity.type
_entity.pdbx_description
1 polymer ?
#
loop_
_entity_poly.entity_id
_entity_poly.type
_entity_poly.pdbx_seq_one_letter_code
_entity_poly.pdbx_strand_id
1 'polypeptide(L)'
;MLLYVLKLNQNAKMPEAYGKYYAYPVITQTVDIDGLAGHMASHNTPFSKGAIKGMITDMVSCIKELTLQGIAVKIGISPIQRPHYIPSSYTYQFFEKSYSCIVFRVKDC
;
A
#
# COMPACT_ATOMS: atom_id res chain seq x y z
N MET A 1 -18.25 1.84 -7.56
CA MET A 1 -17.73 2.18 -8.91
C MET A 1 -16.37 2.85 -8.74
N LEU A 2 -15.33 2.40 -9.45
CA LEU A 2 -13.97 2.95 -9.34
C LEU A 2 -13.79 4.10 -10.32
N LEU A 3 -13.40 5.27 -9.81
CA LEU A 3 -13.04 6.43 -10.62
C LEU A 3 -11.55 6.37 -10.95
N TYR A 4 -11.18 6.71 -12.18
CA TYR A 4 -9.79 6.71 -12.62
C TYR A 4 -9.49 7.89 -13.55
N VAL A 5 -8.22 8.30 -13.57
CA VAL A 5 -7.68 9.30 -14.49
C VAL A 5 -6.53 8.69 -15.29
N LEU A 6 -6.46 9.01 -16.58
CA LEU A 6 -5.34 8.60 -17.43
C LEU A 6 -4.20 9.60 -17.31
N LYS A 7 -2.99 9.14 -17.05
CA LYS A 7 -1.78 9.97 -17.08
C LYS A 7 -0.77 9.41 -18.07
N LEU A 8 -0.19 10.30 -18.86
CA LEU A 8 0.88 9.97 -19.81
C LEU A 8 2.20 9.73 -19.06
N ASN A 9 2.86 8.61 -19.34
CA ASN A 9 4.21 8.37 -18.86
C ASN A 9 5.25 9.06 -19.75
N GLN A 10 5.93 10.06 -19.20
CA GLN A 10 6.99 10.83 -19.88
C GLN A 10 8.41 10.37 -19.47
N ASN A 11 8.54 9.25 -18.75
CA ASN A 11 9.85 8.76 -18.35
C ASN A 11 10.59 8.11 -19.53
N ALA A 12 11.45 8.87 -20.19
CA ALA A 12 12.26 8.41 -21.32
C ALA A 12 13.26 7.30 -20.94
N LYS A 13 13.54 7.09 -19.65
CA LYS A 13 14.41 5.99 -19.17
C LYS A 13 13.72 4.62 -19.21
N MET A 14 12.42 4.57 -19.50
CA MET A 14 11.66 3.32 -19.65
C MET A 14 11.09 3.22 -21.07
N PRO A 15 11.86 2.70 -22.04
CA PRO A 15 11.45 2.67 -23.45
C PRO A 15 10.12 1.94 -23.69
N GLU A 16 9.86 0.86 -22.94
CA GLU A 16 8.63 0.07 -23.05
C GLU A 16 7.38 0.79 -22.52
N ALA A 17 7.56 1.78 -21.65
CA ALA A 17 6.48 2.47 -20.94
C ALA A 17 6.34 3.94 -21.36
N TYR A 18 7.34 4.51 -22.04
CA TYR A 18 7.36 5.88 -22.50
C TYR A 18 6.26 6.14 -23.55
N GLY A 19 5.53 7.24 -23.39
CA GLY A 19 4.44 7.62 -24.30
C GLY A 19 3.12 6.86 -24.07
N LYS A 20 3.06 5.92 -23.11
CA LYS A 20 1.82 5.19 -22.78
C LYS A 20 1.01 5.90 -21.70
N TYR A 21 -0.31 5.75 -21.77
CA TYR A 21 -1.24 6.22 -20.74
C TYR A 21 -1.53 5.12 -19.73
N TYR A 22 -1.50 5.47 -18.45
CA TYR A 22 -1.80 4.57 -17.34
C TYR A 22 -2.99 5.10 -16.55
N ALA A 23 -3.88 4.19 -16.15
CA ALA A 23 -5.03 4.52 -15.29
C ALA A 23 -4.57 4.59 -13.83
N TYR A 24 -4.80 5.75 -13.22
CA TYR A 24 -4.57 5.98 -11.80
C TYR A 24 -5.92 6.04 -11.10
N PRO A 25 -6.13 5.31 -9.99
CA PRO A 25 -7.36 5.42 -9.22
C PRO A 25 -7.46 6.82 -8.64
N VAL A 26 -8.66 7.40 -8.72
CA VAL A 26 -8.98 8.65 -8.01
C VAL A 26 -9.30 8.28 -6.57
N ILE A 27 -8.53 8.85 -5.64
CA ILE A 27 -8.77 8.69 -4.21
C ILE A 27 -9.92 9.60 -3.81
N THR A 28 -11.10 9.02 -3.58
CA THR A 28 -12.31 9.76 -3.19
C THR A 28 -12.34 10.06 -1.69
N GLN A 29 -11.77 9.16 -0.90
CA GLN A 29 -11.70 9.28 0.55
C GLN A 29 -10.44 8.60 1.07
N THR A 30 -9.93 9.09 2.20
CA THR A 30 -8.89 8.42 2.98
C THR A 30 -9.49 8.09 4.34
N VAL A 31 -9.35 6.83 4.74
CA VAL A 31 -9.85 6.33 6.02
C VAL A 31 -8.64 6.11 6.92
N ASP A 32 -8.69 6.65 8.14
CA ASP A 32 -7.66 6.44 9.16
C ASP A 32 -7.84 5.09 9.88
N ILE A 33 -6.98 4.80 10.86
CA ILE A 33 -7.05 3.53 11.62
C ILE A 33 -8.38 3.40 12.36
N ASP A 34 -8.93 4.52 12.86
CA ASP A 34 -10.18 4.51 13.62
C ASP A 34 -11.39 4.22 12.70
N GLY A 35 -11.43 4.85 11.54
CA GLY A 35 -12.44 4.59 10.51
C GLY A 35 -12.32 3.19 9.94
N LEU A 36 -11.11 2.67 9.73
CA LEU A 36 -10.88 1.31 9.24
C LEU A 36 -11.36 0.29 10.28
N ALA A 37 -11.04 0.48 11.55
CA ALA A 37 -11.51 -0.39 12.63
C ALA A 37 -13.04 -0.38 12.73
N GLY A 38 -13.68 0.79 12.55
CA GLY A 38 -15.13 0.90 12.50
C GLY A 38 -15.74 0.14 11.31
N HIS A 39 -15.14 0.29 10.13
CA HIS A 39 -15.57 -0.44 8.93
C HIS A 39 -15.42 -1.96 9.10
N MET A 40 -14.31 -2.43 9.67
CA MET A 40 -14.11 -3.85 9.94
C MET A 40 -15.13 -4.40 10.95
N ALA A 41 -15.39 -3.66 12.04
CA ALA A 41 -16.40 -4.05 13.03
C ALA A 41 -17.81 -4.16 12.40
N SER A 42 -18.10 -3.39 11.35
CA SER A 42 -19.38 -3.45 10.63
C SER A 42 -19.60 -4.74 9.84
N HIS A 43 -18.56 -5.54 9.58
CA HIS A 43 -18.65 -6.84 8.89
C HIS A 43 -19.00 -8.00 9.84
N ASN A 44 -19.70 -7.72 10.95
CA ASN A 44 -20.13 -8.70 11.96
C ASN A 44 -18.98 -9.58 12.51
N THR A 45 -17.77 -9.03 12.59
CA THR A 45 -16.66 -9.71 13.25
C THR A 45 -16.95 -9.84 14.75
N PRO A 46 -16.45 -10.88 15.45
CA PRO A 46 -16.65 -11.03 16.90
C PRO A 46 -15.85 -10.01 17.74
N PHE A 47 -15.09 -9.12 17.10
CA PHE A 47 -14.24 -8.14 17.76
C PHE A 47 -14.87 -6.76 17.76
N SER A 48 -14.74 -6.04 18.88
CA SER A 48 -15.17 -4.65 18.97
C SER A 48 -14.26 -3.74 18.14
N LYS A 49 -14.77 -2.56 17.75
CA LYS A 49 -13.95 -1.51 17.11
C LYS A 49 -12.67 -1.22 17.90
N GLY A 50 -12.77 -1.16 19.24
CA GLY A 50 -11.61 -0.92 20.11
C GLY A 50 -10.57 -2.04 20.03
N ALA A 51 -11.00 -3.30 20.03
CA ALA A 51 -10.11 -4.44 19.90
C ALA A 51 -9.39 -4.45 18.53
N ILE A 52 -10.13 -4.23 17.45
CA ILE A 52 -9.57 -4.16 16.09
C ILE A 52 -8.56 -3.02 15.97
N LYS A 53 -8.89 -1.85 16.50
CA LYS A 53 -8.01 -0.69 16.52
C LYS A 53 -6.70 -0.98 17.27
N GLY A 54 -6.78 -1.64 18.42
CA GLY A 54 -5.62 -2.10 19.17
C GLY A 54 -4.74 -3.02 18.34
N MET A 55 -5.31 -4.08 17.76
CA MET A 55 -4.58 -5.04 16.93
C MET A 55 -3.87 -4.39 15.72
N ILE A 56 -4.54 -3.47 15.02
CA ILE A 56 -3.92 -2.77 13.87
C ILE A 56 -2.78 -1.86 14.35
N THR A 57 -2.95 -1.17 15.48
CA THR A 57 -1.94 -0.28 16.06
C THR A 57 -0.69 -1.06 16.49
N ASP A 58 -0.89 -2.22 17.12
CA ASP A 58 0.19 -3.11 17.54
C ASP A 58 0.91 -3.70 16.32
N MET A 59 0.18 -4.10 15.28
CA MET A 59 0.76 -4.57 14.02
C MET A 59 1.68 -3.52 13.39
N VAL A 60 1.24 -2.26 13.28
CA VAL A 60 2.05 -1.18 12.70
C VAL A 60 3.30 -0.92 13.55
N SER A 61 3.17 -0.96 14.87
CA SER A 61 4.30 -0.77 15.80
C SER A 61 5.32 -1.90 15.67
N CYS A 62 4.86 -3.15 15.58
CA CYS A 62 5.69 -4.34 15.39
C CYS A 62 6.43 -4.31 14.03
N ILE A 63 5.75 -3.94 12.94
CA ILE A 63 6.39 -3.81 11.62
C ILE A 63 7.49 -2.76 11.65
N LYS A 64 7.23 -1.61 12.30
CA LYS A 64 8.24 -0.55 12.45
C LYS A 64 9.46 -1.07 13.19
N GLU A 65 9.26 -1.77 14.31
CA GLU A 65 10.35 -2.36 15.10
C GLU A 65 11.20 -3.34 14.29
N LEU A 66 10.56 -4.31 13.62
CA LEU A 66 11.26 -5.31 12.80
C LEU A 66 12.02 -4.66 11.63
N THR A 67 11.43 -3.64 11.00
CA THR A 67 12.07 -2.91 9.90
C THR A 67 13.30 -2.14 10.38
N LEU A 68 13.26 -1.56 11.59
CA LEU A 68 14.42 -0.89 12.19
C LEU A 68 15.56 -1.87 12.50
N GLN A 69 15.25 -3.15 12.71
CA GLN A 69 16.24 -4.23 12.86
C GLN A 69 16.75 -4.78 11.52
N GLY A 70 16.30 -4.23 10.38
CA GLY A 70 16.66 -4.73 9.04
C GLY A 70 15.92 -6.00 8.62
N ILE A 71 14.85 -6.38 9.34
CA ILE A 71 14.06 -7.59 9.05
C ILE A 71 12.91 -7.21 8.11
N ALA A 72 12.78 -7.94 7.00
CA ALA A 72 11.70 -7.75 6.05
C ALA A 72 10.41 -8.46 6.51
N VAL A 73 9.32 -7.71 6.65
CA VAL A 73 7.99 -8.24 6.99
C VAL A 73 7.13 -8.36 5.74
N LYS A 74 6.60 -9.56 5.47
CA LYS A 74 5.70 -9.84 4.35
C LYS A 74 4.26 -9.95 4.83
N ILE A 75 3.39 -9.05 4.36
CA ILE A 75 1.94 -9.13 4.59
C ILE A 75 1.32 -9.94 3.46
N GLY A 76 0.81 -11.14 3.77
CA GLY A 76 0.12 -11.99 2.80
C GLY A 76 -1.28 -11.48 2.54
N ILE A 77 -1.55 -10.95 1.35
CA ILE A 77 -2.91 -10.74 0.85
C ILE A 77 -3.27 -11.88 -0.12
N SER A 78 -4.51 -12.38 -0.05
CA SER A 78 -5.03 -13.27 -1.09
C SER A 78 -5.05 -12.53 -2.44
N PRO A 79 -4.89 -13.23 -3.58
CA PRO A 79 -4.77 -12.58 -4.87
C PRO A 79 -6.09 -11.90 -5.25
N ILE A 80 -6.22 -10.60 -4.94
CA ILE A 80 -7.02 -9.68 -5.74
C ILE A 80 -6.48 -9.79 -7.17
N GLN A 81 -7.36 -10.11 -8.12
CA GLN A 81 -7.06 -10.27 -9.55
C GLN A 81 -5.97 -9.28 -9.97
N ARG A 82 -4.72 -9.75 -10.10
CA ARG A 82 -3.61 -8.88 -10.49
C ARG A 82 -3.86 -8.49 -11.94
N PRO A 83 -4.09 -7.21 -12.30
CA PRO A 83 -3.82 -6.80 -13.67
C PRO A 83 -2.35 -7.15 -13.91
N HIS A 84 -2.10 -8.07 -14.82
CA HIS A 84 -0.76 -8.48 -15.24
C HIS A 84 0.10 -7.22 -15.42
N TYR A 85 1.31 -7.23 -14.87
CA TYR A 85 2.35 -6.19 -14.98
C TYR A 85 2.54 -5.25 -13.76
N ILE A 86 2.81 -5.81 -12.58
CA ILE A 86 3.73 -5.18 -11.61
C ILE A 86 4.64 -6.28 -11.04
N PRO A 87 5.85 -6.49 -11.58
CA PRO A 87 6.84 -7.37 -10.98
C PRO A 87 7.60 -6.57 -9.92
N SER A 88 7.32 -6.82 -8.64
CA SER A 88 8.34 -6.91 -7.59
C SER A 88 7.65 -7.10 -6.25
N SER A 89 8.20 -8.02 -5.47
CA SER A 89 7.95 -8.18 -4.06
C SER A 89 7.96 -6.83 -3.35
N TYR A 90 6.83 -6.44 -2.75
CA TYR A 90 6.71 -5.28 -1.87
C TYR A 90 7.55 -5.51 -0.60
N THR A 91 8.85 -5.27 -0.68
CA THR A 91 9.73 -5.13 0.48
C THR A 91 9.82 -3.64 0.78
N TYR A 92 9.17 -3.21 1.84
CA TYR A 92 9.18 -1.81 2.30
C TYR A 92 10.58 -1.46 2.82
N GLN A 93 11.28 -0.55 2.15
CA GLN A 93 12.53 0.05 2.65
C GLN A 93 12.24 1.51 3.04
N PHE A 94 12.41 1.82 4.32
CA PHE A 94 12.19 3.14 4.92
C PHE A 94 13.21 4.17 4.39
N PHE A 95 12.76 5.34 3.92
CA PHE A 95 13.61 6.53 3.77
C PHE A 95 12.91 7.73 4.39
N GLU A 96 13.62 8.45 5.26
CA GLU A 96 13.12 9.56 6.06
C GLU A 96 12.63 10.72 5.19
N LYS A 97 11.33 11.00 5.24
CA LYS A 97 10.77 12.31 5.58
C LYS A 97 9.25 12.19 5.62
N SER A 98 8.66 12.97 6.51
CA SER A 98 7.21 13.16 6.70
C SER A 98 6.47 13.11 5.37
N TYR A 99 5.26 12.54 5.37
CA TYR A 99 4.54 11.98 4.20
C TYR A 99 5.15 10.62 3.78
N SER A 100 4.53 9.52 4.21
CA SER A 100 4.86 8.17 3.74
C SER A 100 4.44 8.04 2.26
N CYS A 101 5.21 8.69 1.38
CA CYS A 101 5.23 8.38 -0.03
C CYS A 101 6.03 7.09 -0.16
N ILE A 102 5.35 6.02 -0.56
CA ILE A 102 5.94 4.73 -0.84
C ILE A 102 6.84 4.92 -2.07
N VAL A 103 8.12 5.22 -1.85
CA VAL A 103 9.12 5.29 -2.92
C VAL A 103 9.73 3.90 -3.08
N PHE A 104 9.32 3.21 -4.15
CA PHE A 104 9.92 1.97 -4.59
C PHE A 104 11.33 2.24 -5.12
N ARG A 105 12.36 1.69 -4.48
CA ARG A 105 13.67 1.54 -5.12
C ARG A 105 13.55 0.39 -6.12
N VAL A 106 13.47 0.73 -7.41
CA VAL A 106 13.78 -0.21 -8.49
C VAL A 106 15.21 -0.67 -8.21
N LYS A 107 15.42 -1.93 -7.84
CA LYS A 107 16.75 -2.53 -7.97
C LYS A 107 17.01 -2.54 -9.47
N ASP A 108 17.96 -1.73 -9.89
CA ASP A 108 18.42 -1.60 -11.26
C ASP A 108 18.68 -2.98 -11.87
N CYS A 109 18.25 -3.15 -13.13
CA CYS A 109 18.88 -4.10 -14.05
C CYS A 109 20.36 -3.76 -14.22
#